data_AF-A0A6A2GHR3-F1
#
_entry.id   AF-A0A6A2GHR3-F1
#
_cell.length_a   1.000
_cell.length_b   1.000
_cell.length_c   1.000
_cell.angle_alpha   90.00
_cell.angle_beta   90.00
_cell.angle_gamma   90.00
#
_symmetry.space_group_name_H-M   'P 1'
#
loop_
_entity.id
_entity.type
_entity.pdbx_description
1 polymer ?
#
loop_
_entity_poly.entity_id
_entity_poly.type
_entity_poly.pdbx_seq_one_letter_code
_entity_poly.pdbx_strand_id
1 'polypeptide(L)'
;MTYRQVGTNSFTVKYYVEKFILDMNTMKIIRVDEYRDKKKINRPAGSLFSVDGEIYRVAQKCSRAYGESIFVYKTSKNFDFIKDKKVAELTGQSIVLSDGRKPILLHTYSQAGGIEVIDYRCSL
;
A
#
# COMPACT_ATOMS: atom_id res chain seq x y z
N MET A 1 1.00 14.96 -44.21
CA MET A 1 0.64 15.99 -43.22
C MET A 1 1.21 15.56 -41.88
N THR A 2 2.28 16.21 -41.44
CA THR A 2 3.05 15.84 -40.24
C THR A 2 2.44 16.55 -39.04
N TYR A 3 1.85 15.81 -38.10
CA TYR A 3 1.37 16.41 -36.86
C TYR A 3 2.57 16.66 -35.93
N ARG A 4 2.97 17.93 -35.81
CA ARG A 4 3.80 18.40 -34.69
C ARG A 4 2.88 18.62 -33.50
N GLN A 5 3.10 17.89 -32.42
CA GLN A 5 2.48 18.21 -31.13
C GLN A 5 3.11 19.51 -30.60
N VAL A 6 2.36 20.60 -30.68
CA VAL A 6 2.72 21.91 -30.14
C VAL A 6 1.92 22.07 -28.85
N GLY A 7 2.60 22.15 -27.70
CA GLY A 7 1.96 22.44 -26.43
C GLY A 7 2.59 21.73 -25.23
N THR A 8 3.46 22.45 -24.52
CA THR A 8 3.85 22.17 -23.15
C THR A 8 2.67 22.43 -22.23
N ASN A 9 2.01 21.37 -21.76
CA ASN A 9 1.27 21.37 -20.49
C ASN A 9 0.90 19.91 -20.17
N SER A 10 1.69 19.22 -19.35
CA SER A 10 1.14 18.07 -18.63
C SER A 10 1.55 18.19 -17.17
N PHE A 11 0.59 18.55 -16.33
CA PHE A 11 0.67 18.27 -14.90
C PHE A 11 0.66 16.75 -14.77
N THR A 12 1.83 16.12 -14.78
CA THR A 12 1.94 14.65 -14.79
C THR A 12 1.64 14.14 -13.38
N VAL A 13 0.36 14.02 -13.05
CA VAL A 13 -0.09 13.16 -11.95
C VAL A 13 0.45 11.76 -12.25
N LYS A 14 1.31 11.24 -11.38
CA LYS A 14 1.93 9.92 -11.57
C LYS A 14 1.19 8.82 -10.82
N TYR A 15 0.48 9.17 -9.75
CA TYR A 15 -0.13 8.20 -8.86
C TYR A 15 -1.57 8.59 -8.54
N TYR A 16 -2.43 7.57 -8.57
CA TYR A 16 -3.87 7.67 -8.37
C TYR A 16 -4.30 6.64 -7.33
N VAL A 17 -5.10 7.07 -6.35
CA VAL A 17 -5.75 6.20 -5.38
C VAL A 17 -7.20 6.62 -5.24
N GLU A 18 -8.10 5.65 -5.33
CA GLU A 18 -9.52 5.86 -5.10
C GLU A 18 -9.91 5.32 -3.71
N LYS A 19 -10.64 6.12 -2.93
CA LYS A 19 -11.37 5.62 -1.76
C LYS A 19 -12.79 5.31 -2.22
N PHE A 20 -13.24 4.11 -1.95
CA PHE A 20 -14.55 3.67 -2.40
C PHE A 20 -15.20 2.73 -1.39
N ILE A 21 -16.51 2.58 -1.53
CA ILE A 21 -17.29 1.50 -0.93
C ILE A 21 -17.62 0.53 -2.05
N LEU A 22 -17.28 -0.75 -1.90
CA LEU A 22 -17.74 -1.80 -2.80
C LEU A 22 -19.09 -2.30 -2.29
N ASP A 23 -20.17 -1.95 -3.00
CA ASP A 23 -21.47 -2.56 -2.77
C ASP A 23 -21.42 -4.00 -3.32
N MET A 24 -21.36 -4.97 -2.42
CA MET A 24 -21.26 -6.39 -2.75
C MET A 24 -22.56 -6.96 -3.33
N ASN A 25 -23.72 -6.33 -3.10
CA ASN A 25 -24.98 -6.82 -3.64
C ASN A 25 -25.11 -6.49 -5.14
N THR A 26 -24.67 -5.29 -5.51
CA THR A 26 -24.72 -4.82 -6.90
C THR A 26 -23.38 -4.95 -7.62
N MET A 27 -22.32 -5.33 -6.90
CA MET A 27 -20.92 -5.36 -7.35
C MET A 27 -20.44 -4.02 -7.93
N LYS A 28 -20.94 -2.92 -7.37
CA LYS A 28 -20.61 -1.57 -7.82
C LYS A 28 -19.65 -0.88 -6.86
N ILE A 29 -18.65 -0.22 -7.46
CA ILE A 29 -17.78 0.72 -6.75
C ILE A 29 -18.52 2.04 -6.62
N ILE A 30 -18.77 2.45 -5.38
CA ILE A 30 -19.29 3.76 -5.01
C ILE A 30 -18.09 4.59 -4.56
N ARG A 31 -17.61 5.47 -5.46
CA ARG A 31 -16.48 6.35 -5.16
C ARG A 31 -16.84 7.29 -4.02
N VAL A 32 -16.00 7.31 -2.99
CA VAL A 32 -16.09 8.21 -1.83
C VAL A 32 -15.16 9.41 -2.03
N ASP A 33 -13.95 9.18 -2.52
CA ASP A 33 -12.93 10.21 -2.68
C ASP A 33 -11.89 9.75 -3.71
N GLU A 34 -11.13 10.70 -4.27
CA GLU A 34 -9.98 10.38 -5.11
C GLU A 34 -8.75 11.21 -4.74
N TYR A 35 -7.60 10.57 -4.85
CA TYR A 35 -6.33 11.17 -4.51
C TYR A 35 -5.34 11.06 -5.67
N ARG A 36 -4.76 12.20 -6.05
CA ARG A 36 -3.85 12.36 -7.19
C ARG A 36 -2.58 13.06 -6.73
N ASP A 37 -1.44 12.43 -6.93
CA ASP A 37 -0.13 13.01 -6.56
C ASP A 37 0.95 12.67 -7.59
N LYS A 38 1.99 13.49 -7.60
CA LYS A 38 3.29 13.22 -8.21
C LYS A 38 4.11 12.25 -7.36
N LYS A 39 3.96 12.28 -6.02
CA LYS A 39 4.66 11.37 -5.10
C LYS A 39 4.05 9.97 -5.15
N LYS A 40 4.91 8.95 -5.12
CA LYS A 40 4.48 7.54 -5.10
C LYS A 40 3.69 7.25 -3.84
N ILE A 41 2.46 6.78 -4.04
CA ILE A 41 1.64 6.21 -2.97
C ILE A 41 1.79 4.69 -3.06
N ASN A 42 2.26 4.09 -1.97
CA ASN A 42 2.44 2.64 -1.91
C ASN A 42 1.07 1.94 -1.83
N ARG A 43 0.93 0.86 -2.60
CA ARG A 43 -0.31 0.07 -2.72
C ARG A 43 -0.70 -0.53 -1.36
N PRO A 44 -2.00 -0.63 -1.03
CA PRO A 44 -2.44 -1.33 0.18
C PRO A 44 -1.90 -2.76 0.22
N ALA A 45 -1.59 -3.25 1.43
CA ALA A 45 -1.03 -4.58 1.66
C ALA A 45 -1.76 -5.35 2.76
N GLY A 46 -2.98 -4.94 3.12
CA GLY A 46 -3.75 -5.57 4.19
C GLY A 46 -4.81 -4.64 4.74
N SER A 47 -5.49 -5.12 5.78
CA SER A 47 -6.51 -4.34 6.48
C SER A 47 -5.91 -3.14 7.19
N LEU A 48 -6.72 -2.09 7.33
CA LEU A 48 -6.46 -1.03 8.30
C LEU A 48 -6.57 -1.62 9.71
N PHE A 49 -5.75 -1.12 10.63
CA PHE A 49 -5.83 -1.53 12.04
C PHE A 49 -5.64 -0.32 12.94
N SER A 50 -6.08 -0.45 14.20
CA SER A 50 -5.98 0.60 15.19
C SER A 50 -5.22 0.13 16.43
N VAL A 51 -4.37 1.00 16.95
CA VAL A 51 -3.63 0.83 18.19
C VAL A 51 -3.77 2.14 18.96
N ASP A 52 -4.25 2.08 20.21
CA ASP A 52 -4.43 3.25 21.08
C ASP A 52 -5.23 4.42 20.45
N GLY A 53 -6.25 4.09 19.65
CA GLY A 53 -7.11 5.07 18.98
C GLY A 53 -6.50 5.71 17.72
N GLU A 54 -5.25 5.36 17.38
CA GLU A 54 -4.59 5.76 16.15
C GLU A 54 -4.84 4.75 15.04
N ILE A 55 -4.86 5.20 13.79
CA ILE A 55 -5.15 4.35 12.62
C ILE A 55 -3.87 4.14 11.83
N TYR A 56 -3.68 2.89 11.41
CA TYR A 56 -2.53 2.47 10.64
C TYR A 56 -2.98 1.79 9.37
N ARG A 57 -2.23 2.03 8.29
CA ARG A 57 -2.36 1.28 7.04
C ARG A 57 -1.06 0.58 6.69
N VAL A 58 -1.23 -0.61 6.13
CA VAL A 58 -0.14 -1.44 5.64
C VAL A 58 -0.01 -1.21 4.13
N ALA A 59 1.21 -1.06 3.64
CA ALA A 59 1.46 -0.78 2.22
C ALA A 59 2.67 -1.53 1.67
N GLN A 60 2.58 -1.97 0.43
CA GLN A 60 3.68 -2.64 -0.26
C GLN A 60 4.64 -1.60 -0.81
N LYS A 61 5.90 -1.68 -0.39
CA LYS A 61 6.98 -1.01 -1.09
C LYS A 61 7.35 -1.89 -2.29
N CYS A 62 7.11 -1.37 -3.50
CA CYS A 62 7.43 -2.06 -4.74
C CYS A 62 8.32 -1.20 -5.63
N SER A 63 9.44 -0.68 -5.09
CA SER A 63 10.31 0.22 -5.86
C SER A 63 11.41 -0.52 -6.62
N ARG A 64 12.00 -1.57 -6.02
CA ARG A 64 12.97 -2.44 -6.70
C ARG A 64 12.35 -3.74 -7.21
N ALA A 65 11.47 -4.33 -6.42
CA ALA A 65 10.74 -5.56 -6.75
C ALA A 65 9.32 -5.49 -6.20
N TYR A 66 8.38 -6.21 -6.81
CA TYR A 66 7.05 -6.38 -6.22
C TYR A 66 7.19 -7.16 -4.91
N GLY A 67 6.66 -6.61 -3.81
CA GLY A 67 6.82 -7.18 -2.48
C GLY A 67 8.20 -6.99 -1.84
N GLU A 68 8.92 -5.91 -2.14
CA GLU A 68 10.25 -5.67 -1.58
C GLU A 68 10.23 -5.58 -0.04
N SER A 69 9.27 -4.84 0.51
CA SER A 69 9.02 -4.74 1.94
C SER A 69 7.60 -4.24 2.21
N ILE A 70 7.17 -4.41 3.46
CA ILE A 70 5.92 -3.86 3.97
C ILE A 70 6.22 -2.58 4.76
N PHE A 71 5.55 -1.50 4.42
CA PHE A 71 5.54 -0.26 5.19
C PHE A 71 4.29 -0.17 6.05
N VAL A 72 4.46 0.29 7.28
CA VAL A 72 3.35 0.70 8.14
C VAL A 72 3.34 2.22 8.22
N TYR A 73 2.19 2.80 7.89
CA TYR A 73 1.96 4.23 7.96
C TYR A 73 0.95 4.53 9.05
N LYS A 74 1.27 5.50 9.92
CA LYS A 74 0.25 6.17 10.74
C LYS A 74 -0.51 7.13 9.82
N THR A 75 -1.83 6.99 9.78
CA THR A 75 -2.70 7.77 8.90
C THR A 75 -3.78 8.50 9.69
N SER A 76 -4.38 9.52 9.08
CA SER A 76 -5.50 10.26 9.69
C SER A 76 -6.82 9.51 9.47
N LYS A 77 -7.85 9.85 10.27
CA LYS A 77 -9.21 9.30 10.10
C LYS A 77 -9.81 9.53 8.71
N ASN A 78 -9.32 10.56 8.00
CA ASN A 78 -9.76 10.89 6.64
C ASN A 78 -8.91 10.22 5.55
N PHE A 79 -7.93 9.38 5.91
CA PHE A 79 -7.00 8.72 5.00
C PHE A 79 -6.31 9.70 4.04
N ASP A 80 -5.71 10.74 4.63
CA ASP A 80 -4.90 11.71 3.90
C ASP A 80 -3.52 11.13 3.59
N PHE A 81 -3.40 10.47 2.42
CA PHE A 81 -2.18 9.78 1.98
C PHE A 81 -0.94 10.70 1.89
N ILE A 82 -1.10 12.03 1.80
CA ILE A 82 0.02 12.99 1.83
C ILE A 82 0.66 13.02 3.21
N LYS A 83 -0.20 13.06 4.24
CA LYS A 83 0.20 13.25 5.64
C LYS A 83 0.60 11.95 6.32
N ASP A 84 0.49 10.83 5.62
CA ASP A 84 0.94 9.54 6.11
C ASP A 84 2.40 9.60 6.55
N LYS A 85 2.63 9.21 7.80
CA LYS A 85 3.98 9.08 8.35
C LYS A 85 4.36 7.61 8.39
N LYS A 86 5.43 7.22 7.69
CA LYS A 86 5.99 5.87 7.83
C LYS A 86 6.50 5.72 9.26
N VAL A 87 6.00 4.71 9.96
CA VAL A 87 6.38 4.42 11.36
C VAL A 87 7.15 3.12 11.50
N ALA A 88 6.98 2.17 10.56
CA ALA A 88 7.75 0.94 10.54
C ALA A 88 7.94 0.42 9.11
N GLU A 89 8.92 -0.46 8.96
CA GLU A 89 9.22 -1.20 7.74
C GLU A 89 9.56 -2.64 8.13
N LEU A 90 8.81 -3.59 7.59
CA LEU A 90 9.05 -5.01 7.74
C LEU A 90 9.68 -5.53 6.44
N THR A 91 10.86 -6.12 6.56
CA THR A 91 11.58 -6.74 5.43
C THR A 91 11.65 -8.24 5.62
N GLY A 92 11.78 -8.99 4.53
CA GLY A 92 11.94 -10.44 4.64
C GLY A 92 13.16 -10.86 5.47
N GLN A 93 14.22 -10.04 5.49
CA GLN A 93 15.42 -10.29 6.29
C GLN A 93 15.22 -10.15 7.80
N SER A 94 14.17 -9.44 8.21
CA SER A 94 13.75 -9.25 9.60
C SER A 94 12.96 -10.44 10.14
N ILE A 95 12.58 -11.40 9.29
CA ILE A 95 11.78 -12.57 9.65
C ILE A 95 12.67 -13.81 9.56
N VAL A 96 12.56 -14.68 10.57
CA VAL A 96 13.17 -16.01 10.58
C VAL A 96 12.04 -17.02 10.70
N LEU A 97 11.91 -17.89 9.69
CA LEU A 97 10.93 -18.97 9.71
C LEU A 97 11.36 -20.06 10.69
N SER A 98 10.44 -20.95 11.05
CA SER A 98 10.72 -22.06 11.97
C SER A 98 11.82 -23.00 11.48
N ASP A 99 12.05 -23.07 10.17
CA ASP A 99 13.12 -23.83 9.52
C ASP A 99 14.41 -23.04 9.29
N GLY A 100 14.50 -21.82 9.85
CA GLY A 100 15.67 -20.94 9.74
C GLY A 100 15.79 -20.16 8.43
N ARG A 101 14.93 -20.41 7.44
CA ARG A 101 14.92 -19.63 6.20
C ARG A 101 14.44 -18.21 6.45
N LYS A 102 14.83 -17.31 5.55
CA LYS A 102 14.40 -15.92 5.54
C LYS A 102 13.60 -15.62 4.27
N PRO A 103 12.43 -14.98 4.37
CA PRO A 103 11.74 -14.49 3.21
C PRO A 103 12.58 -13.50 2.39
N ILE A 104 12.38 -13.54 1.07
CA ILE A 104 12.99 -12.61 0.10
C ILE A 104 12.03 -11.51 -0.32
N LEU A 105 10.72 -11.76 -0.32
CA LEU A 105 9.67 -10.80 -0.64
C LEU A 105 8.47 -10.97 0.30
N LEU A 106 7.76 -9.88 0.57
CA LEU A 106 6.57 -9.78 1.40
C LEU A 106 5.48 -8.99 0.66
N HIS A 107 4.29 -9.55 0.48
CA HIS A 107 3.21 -8.91 -0.30
C HIS A 107 2.08 -8.38 0.56
N THR A 108 1.73 -9.05 1.65
CA THR A 108 0.64 -8.64 2.52
C THR A 108 1.03 -8.78 3.97
N TYR A 109 0.43 -7.97 4.83
CA TYR A 109 0.46 -8.14 6.27
C TYR A 109 -0.89 -7.69 6.83
N SER A 110 -1.51 -8.54 7.63
CA SER A 110 -2.77 -8.27 8.32
C SER A 110 -2.74 -8.90 9.70
N GLN A 111 -3.52 -8.35 10.62
CA GLN A 111 -3.66 -8.89 11.97
C GLN A 111 -5.10 -8.80 12.46
N ALA A 112 -5.53 -9.81 13.21
CA ALA A 112 -6.80 -9.83 13.92
C ALA A 112 -6.79 -10.89 15.02
N GLY A 113 -7.33 -10.57 16.20
CA GLY A 113 -7.57 -11.56 17.27
C GLY A 113 -6.31 -12.29 17.76
N GLY A 114 -5.16 -11.61 17.80
CA GLY A 114 -3.88 -12.21 18.20
C GLY A 114 -3.21 -13.08 17.13
N ILE A 115 -3.77 -13.13 15.92
CA ILE A 115 -3.21 -13.83 14.77
C ILE A 115 -2.70 -12.80 13.77
N GLU A 116 -1.50 -13.05 13.23
CA GLU A 116 -0.91 -12.29 12.13
C GLU A 116 -0.83 -13.15 10.88
N VAL A 117 -1.13 -12.56 9.73
CA VAL A 117 -1.09 -13.21 8.42
C VAL A 117 -0.17 -12.40 7.52
N ILE A 118 0.81 -13.07 6.93
CA ILE A 118 1.78 -12.48 6.02
C ILE A 118 1.93 -13.36 4.77
N ASP A 119 1.76 -12.78 3.59
CA ASP A 119 2.13 -13.44 2.33
C ASP A 119 3.60 -13.17 2.03
N TYR A 120 4.38 -14.24 1.89
CA TYR A 120 5.83 -14.17 1.68
C TYR A 120 6.33 -15.15 0.64
N ARG A 121 7.45 -14.79 0.01
CA ARG A 121 8.21 -15.66 -0.88
C ARG A 121 9.56 -15.99 -0.25
N CYS A 122 9.98 -17.25 -0.32
CA CYS A 122 11.36 -17.66 -0.03
C CYS A 122 12.15 -17.92 -1.32
N SER A 123 13.47 -17.95 -1.22
CA SER A 123 14.26 -18.64 -2.24
C SER A 123 13.85 -20.12 -2.28
N LEU A 124 13.84 -20.69 -3.48
CA LEU A 124 13.70 -22.13 -3.68
C LEU A 124 14.86 -22.87 -2.98
#